data_AF-A0A430QAK8-F1
#
_entry.id   AF-A0A430QAK8-F1
#
_cell.length_a   1.000
_cell.length_b   1.000
_cell.length_c   1.000
_cell.angle_alpha   90.00
_cell.angle_beta   90.00
_cell.angle_gamma   90.00
#
_symmetry.space_group_name_H-M   'P 1'
#
loop_
_entity.id
_entity.type
_entity.pdbx_description
1 polymer ?
#
loop_
_entity_poly.entity_id
_entity_poly.type
_entity_poly.pdbx_seq_one_letter_code
_entity_poly.pdbx_strand_id
1 'polypeptide(L)'
;MSRLFFYNQIKEVINRLPPHYKKRYLQNQHELANERVCNSSLRKHETGIALPSSYFDTPMKIVYPPESQKCLWGGEGIIQGYWEKKTPRPRFPKTWSPLLMENLFHSEILDRWMIIIVTDSALRQIEKASGFDFYILSTPESKLKSRLGMHLKRDMLVTLAKAKMNGKMKKSWEKYSKFIIPLEEAEWIGLTLEEAVKKQMKMEHEISRSQLKPLKFSLAEKLIDSLRNPVKDEKG
;
A
#
# COMPACT_ATOMS: atom_id res chain seq x y z
N MET A 1 15.94 -4.55 8.63
CA MET A 1 15.58 -5.47 7.52
C MET A 1 14.41 -6.33 7.99
N SER A 2 13.38 -6.51 7.17
CA SER A 2 12.24 -7.35 7.55
C SER A 2 12.70 -8.81 7.68
N ARG A 3 12.18 -9.52 8.70
CA ARG A 3 12.51 -10.93 8.96
C ARG A 3 12.08 -11.87 7.82
N LEU A 4 11.23 -11.37 6.91
CA LEU A 4 10.64 -12.12 5.80
C LEU A 4 11.66 -12.73 4.83
N PHE A 5 12.81 -12.08 4.61
CA PHE A 5 13.79 -12.54 3.63
C PHE A 5 14.65 -13.72 4.10
N PHE A 6 14.61 -14.07 5.40
CA PHE A 6 15.41 -15.15 5.97
C PHE A 6 14.72 -16.52 5.90
N TYR A 7 13.42 -16.58 5.59
CA TYR A 7 12.67 -17.83 5.53
C TYR A 7 12.40 -18.25 4.08
N ASN A 8 12.92 -19.41 3.67
CA ASN A 8 12.75 -19.94 2.31
C ASN A 8 11.29 -20.11 1.91
N GLN A 9 10.43 -20.59 2.83
CA GLN A 9 8.99 -20.75 2.61
C GLN A 9 8.31 -19.41 2.25
N ILE A 10 8.72 -18.32 2.90
CA ILE A 10 8.16 -16.99 2.63
C ILE A 10 8.64 -16.48 1.28
N LYS A 11 9.90 -16.75 0.91
CA LYS A 11 10.45 -16.40 -0.41
C LYS A 11 9.66 -17.07 -1.55
N GLU A 12 9.27 -18.33 -1.39
CA GLU A 12 8.40 -19.03 -2.34
C GLU A 12 7.04 -18.35 -2.48
N VAL A 13 6.41 -17.96 -1.36
CA VAL A 13 5.12 -17.24 -1.38
C VAL A 13 5.25 -15.88 -2.04
N ILE A 14 6.34 -15.14 -1.78
CA ILE A 14 6.62 -13.85 -2.45
C ILE A 14 6.69 -14.04 -3.97
N ASN A 15 7.29 -15.14 -4.45
CA ASN A 15 7.33 -15.46 -5.88
C ASN A 15 5.93 -15.74 -6.45
N ARG A 16 4.98 -16.25 -5.66
CA ARG A 16 3.58 -16.48 -6.07
C ARG A 16 2.69 -15.24 -6.00
N LEU A 17 3.13 -14.14 -5.37
CA LEU A 17 2.33 -12.91 -5.29
C LEU A 17 1.97 -12.34 -6.69
N PRO A 18 0.82 -11.66 -6.82
CA PRO A 18 0.39 -11.09 -8.09
C PRO A 18 1.41 -10.11 -8.71
N PRO A 19 1.55 -10.09 -10.04
CA PRO A 19 2.55 -9.27 -10.73
C PRO A 19 2.29 -7.77 -10.55
N HIS A 20 1.02 -7.34 -10.55
CA HIS A 20 0.64 -5.94 -10.35
C HIS A 20 1.05 -5.42 -8.96
N TYR A 21 0.91 -6.26 -7.93
CA TYR A 21 1.35 -5.92 -6.57
C TYR A 21 2.86 -5.75 -6.50
N LYS A 22 3.63 -6.68 -7.09
CA LYS A 22 5.10 -6.61 -7.12
C LYS A 22 5.60 -5.35 -7.83
N LYS A 23 5.03 -5.04 -9.00
CA LYS A 23 5.39 -3.83 -9.77
C LYS A 23 5.15 -2.57 -8.96
N ARG A 24 3.98 -2.46 -8.33
CA ARG A 24 3.60 -1.32 -7.48
C ARG A 24 4.49 -1.21 -6.24
N TYR A 25 4.77 -2.33 -5.57
CA TYR A 25 5.68 -2.37 -4.42
C TYR A 25 7.07 -1.83 -4.79
N LEU A 26 7.64 -2.28 -5.91
CA LEU A 26 8.93 -1.80 -6.40
C LEU A 26 8.89 -0.30 -6.77
N GLN A 27 7.82 0.14 -7.43
CA GLN A 27 7.62 1.55 -7.77
C GLN A 27 7.58 2.44 -6.52
N ASN A 28 6.86 2.04 -5.48
CA ASN A 28 6.80 2.79 -4.23
C ASN A 28 8.18 2.86 -3.54
N GLN A 29 8.95 1.76 -3.54
CA GLN A 29 10.30 1.78 -2.98
C GLN A 29 11.22 2.75 -3.73
N HIS A 30 11.09 2.79 -5.07
CA HIS A 30 11.83 3.72 -5.91
C HIS A 30 11.41 5.18 -5.67
N GLU A 31 10.12 5.47 -5.54
CA GLU A 31 9.61 6.80 -5.20
C GLU A 31 10.11 7.27 -3.83
N LEU A 32 10.09 6.39 -2.83
CA LEU A 32 10.66 6.67 -1.50
C LEU A 32 12.18 6.90 -1.54
N ALA A 33 12.89 6.23 -2.45
CA ALA A 33 14.33 6.46 -2.66
C ALA A 33 14.58 7.82 -3.33
N ASN A 34 13.77 8.20 -4.32
CA ASN A 34 13.89 9.47 -5.04
C ASN A 34 13.49 10.67 -4.19
N GLU A 35 12.51 10.54 -3.28
CA GLU A 35 12.24 11.58 -2.26
C GLU A 35 13.50 11.86 -1.42
N ARG A 36 14.45 10.92 -1.34
CA ARG A 36 15.71 11.09 -0.63
C ARG A 36 16.87 11.64 -1.44
N VAL A 37 16.68 11.88 -2.73
CA VAL A 37 17.68 12.51 -3.58
C VAL A 37 17.05 13.82 -4.02
N CYS A 38 17.39 14.94 -3.36
CA CYS A 38 17.01 16.22 -3.93
C CYS A 38 17.72 16.39 -5.28
N ASN A 39 17.03 17.05 -6.21
CA ASN A 39 17.53 17.32 -7.56
C ASN A 39 18.96 17.85 -7.47
N SER A 40 19.93 17.05 -7.92
CA SER A 40 21.31 17.48 -8.02
C SER A 40 21.34 18.73 -8.90
N SER A 41 21.80 19.84 -8.33
CA SER A 41 22.06 21.02 -9.13
C SER A 41 23.23 20.71 -10.05
N LEU A 42 22.95 20.32 -11.29
CA LEU A 42 23.96 20.19 -12.33
C LEU A 42 24.70 21.53 -12.42
N ARG A 43 26.01 21.54 -12.10
CA ARG A 43 26.83 22.73 -12.29
C ARG A 43 27.23 22.79 -13.75
N LYS A 44 26.90 23.91 -14.42
CA LYS A 44 27.47 24.19 -15.74
C LYS A 44 28.95 24.50 -15.56
N HIS A 45 29.81 23.70 -16.15
CA HIS A 45 31.24 23.98 -16.22
C HIS A 45 31.49 25.10 -17.25
N GLU A 46 32.64 25.77 -17.17
CA GLU A 46 33.04 26.85 -18.08
C GLU A 46 33.09 26.40 -19.55
N THR A 47 33.29 25.11 -19.77
CA THR A 47 33.30 24.43 -21.09
C THR A 47 31.89 24.13 -21.62
N GLY A 48 30.82 24.56 -20.94
CA GLY A 48 29.42 24.32 -21.31
C GLY A 48 28.90 22.92 -20.95
N ILE A 49 29.76 22.03 -20.44
CA ILE A 49 29.37 20.67 -20.01
C ILE A 49 28.72 20.75 -18.62
N ALA A 50 27.52 20.19 -18.48
CA ALA A 50 26.84 20.07 -17.19
C ALA A 50 27.42 18.88 -16.41
N LEU A 51 28.11 19.16 -15.31
CA LEU A 51 28.67 18.15 -14.41
C LEU A 51 27.78 17.99 -13.16
N PRO A 52 27.67 16.77 -12.60
CA PRO A 52 27.02 16.58 -11.31
C PRO A 52 27.66 17.46 -10.22
N SER A 53 26.86 18.06 -9.34
CA SER A 53 27.39 18.75 -8.16
C SER A 53 28.20 17.80 -7.28
N SER A 54 29.23 18.31 -6.61
CA SER A 54 30.04 17.54 -5.65
C SER A 54 29.28 17.11 -4.39
N TYR A 55 28.12 17.71 -4.14
CA TYR A 55 27.22 17.41 -3.03
C TYR A 55 25.84 17.02 -3.53
N PHE A 56 25.18 16.14 -2.76
CA PHE A 56 23.78 15.77 -2.94
C PHE A 56 22.99 16.28 -1.74
N ASP A 57 21.90 16.98 -2.02
CA ASP A 57 20.94 17.38 -1.00
C ASP A 57 20.24 16.12 -0.46
N THR A 58 20.50 15.80 0.79
CA THR A 58 19.90 14.67 1.49
C THR A 58 18.68 15.16 2.28
N PRO A 59 17.52 14.48 2.23
CA PRO A 59 16.35 14.92 2.97
C PRO A 59 16.60 14.79 4.47
N MET A 60 15.81 15.52 5.24
CA MET A 60 15.76 15.32 6.67
C MET A 60 15.22 13.92 7.01
N LYS A 61 15.85 13.28 7.99
CA LYS A 61 15.37 12.00 8.53
C LYS A 61 14.12 12.24 9.37
N ILE A 62 12.97 11.87 8.83
CA ILE A 62 11.68 11.93 9.52
C ILE A 62 11.42 10.58 10.18
N VAL A 63 11.02 10.60 11.45
CA VAL A 63 10.63 9.42 12.23
C VAL A 63 9.11 9.36 12.32
N TYR A 64 8.54 8.22 11.92
CA TYR A 64 7.11 7.94 12.03
C TYR A 64 6.89 6.93 13.16
N PRO A 65 6.31 7.35 14.30
CA PRO A 65 5.99 6.43 15.39
C PRO A 65 4.79 5.54 15.03
N PRO A 66 4.55 4.41 15.73
CA PRO A 66 3.45 3.50 15.39
C PRO A 66 2.06 4.15 15.48
N GLU A 67 1.90 5.18 16.31
CA GLU A 67 0.68 5.99 16.41
C GLU A 67 0.37 6.73 15.11
N SER A 68 1.41 7.17 14.36
CA SER A 68 1.22 7.87 13.09
C SER A 68 0.52 6.97 12.06
N GLN A 69 0.72 5.66 12.14
CA GLN A 69 0.11 4.69 11.23
C GLN A 69 -1.40 4.56 11.45
N LYS A 70 -1.91 4.96 12.62
CA LYS A 70 -3.34 5.01 12.96
C LYS A 70 -3.98 6.36 12.63
N CYS A 71 -3.20 7.35 12.22
CA CYS A 71 -3.60 8.75 12.03
C CYS A 71 -3.32 9.20 10.59
N LEU A 72 -3.69 10.43 10.22
CA LEU A 72 -3.36 11.04 8.93
C LEU A 72 -2.50 12.29 9.12
N TRP A 73 -1.18 12.15 9.03
CA TRP A 73 -0.23 13.25 9.28
C TRP A 73 0.14 14.05 8.02
N GLY A 74 -0.34 13.66 6.84
CA GLY A 74 -0.10 14.40 5.59
C GLY A 74 1.37 14.47 5.18
N GLY A 75 2.18 13.48 5.58
CA GLY A 75 3.61 13.42 5.30
C GLY A 75 4.50 14.09 6.36
N GLU A 76 3.92 14.82 7.32
CA GLU A 76 4.65 15.31 8.49
C GLU A 76 5.08 14.14 9.39
N GLY A 77 6.13 14.35 10.17
CA GLY A 77 6.54 13.39 11.18
C GLY A 77 7.49 14.02 12.18
N ILE A 78 8.05 13.18 13.05
CA ILE A 78 8.92 13.66 14.12
C ILE A 78 10.31 13.89 13.54
N ILE A 79 10.83 15.10 13.70
CA ILE A 79 12.19 15.45 13.31
C ILE A 79 13.03 15.51 14.59
N GLN A 80 14.16 14.81 14.57
CA GLN A 80 15.14 14.83 15.66
C GLN A 80 16.41 15.51 15.17
N GLY A 81 16.91 16.47 15.95
CA GLY A 81 18.13 17.19 15.62
C GLY A 81 18.68 17.94 16.82
N TYR A 82 19.45 18.98 16.53
CA TYR A 82 20.06 19.83 17.55
C TYR A 82 19.62 21.27 17.35
N TRP A 83 19.39 21.96 18.46
CA TRP A 83 19.15 23.39 18.51
C TRP A 83 20.36 24.09 19.12
N GLU A 84 20.78 25.20 18.50
CA GLU A 84 21.90 26.02 18.95
C GLU A 84 21.39 27.39 19.43
N LYS A 85 21.91 27.86 20.58
CA LYS A 85 21.71 29.24 21.02
C LYS A 85 22.73 30.17 20.36
N LYS A 86 22.35 31.44 20.15
CA LYS A 86 23.23 32.45 19.51
C LYS A 86 24.53 32.68 20.30
N THR A 87 24.44 32.76 21.63
CA THR A 87 25.57 32.98 22.56
C THR A 87 25.16 32.63 24.00
N PRO A 88 25.94 31.84 24.78
CA PRO A 88 26.95 30.86 24.31
C PRO A 88 26.32 29.82 23.37
N ARG A 89 27.14 29.00 22.68
CA ARG A 89 26.73 28.02 21.63
C ARG A 89 26.65 26.54 22.07
N PRO A 90 26.02 26.17 23.21
CA PRO A 90 25.76 24.77 23.49
C PRO A 90 24.71 24.23 22.50
N ARG A 91 24.95 23.02 21.99
CA ARG A 91 23.97 22.25 21.22
C ARG A 91 23.11 21.45 22.16
N PHE A 92 21.79 21.55 22.00
CA PHE A 92 20.85 20.74 22.76
C PHE A 92 20.08 19.82 21.81
N PRO A 93 19.88 18.55 22.14
CA PRO A 93 18.99 17.70 21.37
C PRO A 93 17.58 18.29 21.43
N LYS A 94 16.98 18.51 20.26
CA LYS A 94 15.60 19.00 20.13
C LYS A 94 14.83 18.05 19.22
N THR A 95 13.63 17.72 19.67
CA THR A 95 12.66 16.98 18.89
C THR A 95 11.53 17.94 18.52
N TRP A 96 11.18 17.97 17.24
CA TRP A 96 10.03 18.70 16.72
C TRP A 96 8.94 17.69 16.36
N SER A 97 7.83 17.77 17.08
CA SER A 97 6.63 16.96 16.85
C SER A 97 5.56 17.79 16.14
N PRO A 98 4.75 17.17 15.26
CA PRO A 98 3.63 17.85 14.64
C PRO A 98 2.52 18.15 15.66
N LEU A 99 1.68 19.14 15.36
CA LEU A 99 0.47 19.42 16.12
C LEU A 99 -0.65 18.49 15.64
N LEU A 100 -1.21 17.70 16.56
CA LEU A 100 -2.26 16.72 16.28
C LEU A 100 -3.62 17.23 16.77
N MET A 101 -4.65 17.06 15.95
CA MET A 101 -6.03 17.47 16.24
C MET A 101 -7.00 16.36 15.82
N GLU A 102 -8.10 16.19 16.54
CA GLU A 102 -9.16 15.25 16.19
C GLU A 102 -10.22 15.95 15.36
N ASN A 103 -10.43 15.48 14.12
CA ASN A 103 -11.44 16.04 13.23
C ASN A 103 -12.42 14.97 12.76
N LEU A 104 -13.67 15.39 12.55
CA LEU A 104 -14.75 14.57 12.04
C LEU A 104 -14.79 14.64 10.51
N PHE A 105 -14.68 13.49 9.84
CA PHE A 105 -14.75 13.37 8.39
C PHE A 105 -15.94 12.51 7.97
N HIS A 106 -16.55 12.86 6.84
CA HIS A 106 -17.51 12.03 6.15
C HIS A 106 -16.91 11.48 4.87
N SER A 107 -17.05 10.18 4.63
CA SER A 107 -16.70 9.56 3.35
C SER A 107 -17.97 9.27 2.56
N GLU A 108 -18.06 9.79 1.35
CA GLU A 108 -19.22 9.58 0.47
C GLU A 108 -19.19 8.20 -0.20
N ILE A 109 -17.99 7.67 -0.45
CA ILE A 109 -17.81 6.34 -1.02
C ILE A 109 -18.19 5.26 0.00
N LEU A 110 -17.71 5.41 1.25
CA LEU A 110 -17.96 4.45 2.33
C LEU A 110 -19.26 4.71 3.10
N ASP A 111 -19.89 5.86 2.89
CA ASP A 111 -21.17 6.28 3.49
C ASP A 111 -21.14 6.24 5.04
N ARG A 112 -20.06 6.77 5.62
CA ARG A 112 -19.85 6.77 7.07
C ARG A 112 -19.07 7.98 7.57
N TRP A 113 -19.39 8.38 8.80
CA TRP A 113 -18.65 9.37 9.57
C TRP A 113 -17.52 8.70 10.35
N MET A 114 -16.35 9.36 10.42
CA MET A 114 -15.15 8.86 11.09
C MET A 114 -14.45 10.00 11.81
N ILE A 115 -14.02 9.76 13.04
CA ILE A 115 -13.14 10.68 13.77
C ILE A 115 -11.70 10.23 13.50
N ILE A 116 -10.87 11.13 12.97
CA ILE A 116 -9.48 10.84 12.61
C ILE A 116 -8.58 11.93 13.19
N ILE A 117 -7.48 11.51 13.79
CA ILE A 117 -6.42 12.42 14.22
C ILE A 117 -5.63 12.87 12.99
N VAL A 118 -5.56 14.18 12.80
CA VAL A 118 -4.96 14.86 11.66
C VAL A 118 -4.01 15.97 12.09
N THR A 119 -3.12 16.35 11.19
CA THR A 119 -2.30 17.56 11.30
C THR A 119 -2.91 18.71 10.49
N ASP A 120 -2.54 19.96 10.80
CA ASP A 120 -2.98 21.13 10.02
C ASP A 120 -2.58 21.02 8.54
N SER A 121 -1.37 20.53 8.26
CA SER A 121 -0.91 20.28 6.89
C SER A 121 -1.75 19.24 6.15
N ALA A 122 -2.21 18.18 6.84
CA ALA A 122 -3.09 17.20 6.24
C ALA A 122 -4.45 17.82 5.88
N LEU A 123 -5.01 18.67 6.75
CA LEU A 123 -6.25 19.40 6.47
C LEU A 123 -6.12 20.29 5.23
N ARG A 124 -5.05 21.07 5.14
CA ARG A 124 -4.76 21.90 3.95
C ARG A 124 -4.65 21.08 2.67
N GLN A 125 -4.06 19.88 2.74
CA GLN A 125 -3.99 18.98 1.59
C GLN A 125 -5.37 18.43 1.20
N ILE A 126 -6.21 18.11 2.18
CA ILE A 126 -7.59 17.65 1.96
C ILE A 126 -8.43 18.75 1.30
N GLU A 127 -8.33 19.98 1.80
CA GLU A 127 -8.98 21.15 1.20
C GLU A 127 -8.50 21.38 -0.24
N LYS A 128 -7.18 21.31 -0.48
CA LYS A 128 -6.59 21.44 -1.81
C LYS A 128 -7.05 20.35 -2.78
N ALA A 129 -7.28 19.14 -2.28
CA ALA A 129 -7.81 18.02 -3.05
C ALA A 129 -9.34 18.05 -3.19
N SER A 130 -10.00 19.12 -2.73
CA SER A 130 -11.46 19.35 -2.77
C SER A 130 -12.31 18.23 -2.15
N GLY A 131 -11.77 17.53 -1.15
CA GLY A 131 -12.52 16.55 -0.37
C GLY A 131 -11.68 15.43 0.21
N PHE A 132 -12.19 14.79 1.26
CA PHE A 132 -11.50 13.72 1.98
C PHE A 132 -11.25 12.48 1.09
N ASP A 133 -12.30 11.96 0.44
CA ASP A 133 -12.18 10.79 -0.44
C ASP A 133 -11.25 11.08 -1.63
N PHE A 134 -11.31 12.28 -2.19
CA PHE A 134 -10.42 12.71 -3.27
C PHE A 134 -8.97 12.77 -2.82
N TYR A 135 -8.70 13.30 -1.63
CA TYR A 135 -7.36 13.32 -1.04
C TYR A 135 -6.77 11.91 -0.95
N ILE A 136 -7.52 10.96 -0.38
CA ILE A 136 -7.05 9.58 -0.21
C ILE A 136 -6.80 8.88 -1.57
N LEU A 137 -7.71 9.04 -2.53
CA LEU A 137 -7.61 8.41 -3.84
C LEU A 137 -6.50 9.03 -4.72
N SER A 138 -6.37 10.35 -4.71
CA SER A 138 -5.38 11.08 -5.52
C SER A 138 -3.96 10.99 -4.97
N THR A 139 -3.79 10.93 -3.65
CA THR A 139 -2.46 10.91 -3.02
C THR A 139 -1.75 9.57 -3.28
N PRO A 140 -0.52 9.55 -3.80
CA PRO A 140 0.22 8.30 -4.00
C PRO A 140 0.61 7.65 -2.66
N GLU A 141 0.84 6.34 -2.67
CA GLU A 141 1.07 5.55 -1.45
C GLU A 141 2.32 6.02 -0.70
N SER A 142 3.36 6.37 -1.45
CA SER A 142 4.64 6.88 -0.95
C SER A 142 4.49 8.16 -0.12
N LYS A 143 3.52 9.03 -0.47
CA LYS A 143 3.29 10.32 0.20
C LYS A 143 2.31 10.22 1.37
N LEU A 144 1.36 9.29 1.32
CA LEU A 144 0.33 9.17 2.34
C LEU A 144 0.92 8.78 3.72
N LYS A 145 1.97 7.95 3.73
CA LYS A 145 2.77 7.55 4.91
C LYS A 145 1.94 7.12 6.14
N SER A 146 0.73 6.61 5.89
CA SER A 146 -0.24 6.18 6.90
C SER A 146 -0.92 4.88 6.50
N ARG A 147 -0.92 3.91 7.41
CA ARG A 147 -1.56 2.61 7.23
C ARG A 147 -3.08 2.70 7.24
N LEU A 148 -3.66 3.53 8.12
CA LEU A 148 -5.08 3.86 8.10
C LEU A 148 -5.49 4.41 6.73
N GLY A 149 -4.73 5.38 6.21
CA GLY A 149 -4.99 5.98 4.90
C GLY A 149 -4.98 4.94 3.77
N MET A 150 -4.01 4.02 3.79
CA MET A 150 -3.94 2.94 2.81
C MET A 150 -5.11 1.95 2.91
N HIS A 151 -5.58 1.65 4.12
CA HIS A 151 -6.76 0.80 4.31
C HIS A 151 -8.02 1.47 3.77
N LEU A 152 -8.23 2.76 4.07
CA LEU A 152 -9.35 3.53 3.53
C LEU A 152 -9.30 3.58 2.01
N LYS A 153 -8.10 3.80 1.44
CA LYS A 153 -7.89 3.79 -0.02
C LYS A 153 -8.30 2.46 -0.64
N ARG A 154 -7.85 1.35 -0.06
CA ARG A 154 -8.22 0.00 -0.52
C ARG A 154 -9.72 -0.22 -0.44
N ASP A 155 -10.34 0.11 0.69
CA ASP A 155 -11.78 -0.09 0.90
C ASP A 155 -12.59 0.76 -0.10
N MET A 156 -12.23 2.02 -0.33
CA MET A 156 -12.86 2.88 -1.34
C MET A 156 -12.73 2.28 -2.74
N LEU A 157 -11.53 1.86 -3.16
CA LEU A 157 -11.32 1.29 -4.50
C LEU A 157 -12.09 -0.03 -4.69
N VAL A 158 -12.14 -0.89 -3.66
CA VAL A 158 -12.90 -2.13 -3.68
C VAL A 158 -14.40 -1.87 -3.77
N THR A 159 -14.93 -0.89 -3.02
CA THR A 159 -16.36 -0.53 -3.10
C THR A 159 -16.73 0.02 -4.49
N LEU A 160 -15.89 0.87 -5.08
CA LEU A 160 -16.08 1.37 -6.45
C LEU A 160 -16.04 0.23 -7.48
N ALA A 161 -15.09 -0.68 -7.37
CA ALA A 161 -14.97 -1.83 -8.26
C ALA A 161 -16.20 -2.77 -8.16
N LYS A 162 -16.64 -3.10 -6.94
CA LYS A 162 -17.84 -3.91 -6.70
C LYS A 162 -19.10 -3.24 -7.19
N ALA A 163 -19.25 -1.94 -6.98
CA ALA A 163 -20.39 -1.18 -7.47
C ALA A 163 -20.50 -1.22 -8.99
N LYS A 164 -19.36 -1.08 -9.69
CA LYS A 164 -19.30 -1.19 -11.15
C LYS A 164 -19.66 -2.59 -11.64
N MET A 165 -19.14 -3.63 -11.00
CA MET A 165 -19.48 -5.03 -11.33
C MET A 165 -20.96 -5.34 -11.13
N ASN A 166 -21.56 -4.80 -10.06
CA ASN A 166 -22.95 -5.06 -9.71
C ASN A 166 -23.96 -4.14 -10.42
N GLY A 167 -23.49 -3.13 -11.18
CA GLY A 167 -24.35 -2.11 -11.81
C GLY A 167 -25.05 -1.16 -10.82
N LYS A 168 -24.68 -1.17 -9.53
CA LYS A 168 -25.31 -0.37 -8.45
C LYS A 168 -24.55 0.93 -8.18
N MET A 169 -24.19 1.67 -9.24
CA MET A 169 -23.38 2.87 -9.09
C MET A 169 -24.26 4.08 -8.70
N LYS A 170 -23.94 4.75 -7.59
CA LYS A 170 -24.60 6.01 -7.19
C LYS A 170 -24.19 7.15 -8.14
N LYS A 171 -25.11 8.07 -8.45
CA LYS A 171 -24.83 9.27 -9.28
C LYS A 171 -23.69 10.13 -8.72
N SER A 172 -23.63 10.26 -7.39
CA SER A 172 -22.56 11.00 -6.70
C SER A 172 -21.16 10.44 -6.95
N TRP A 173 -21.03 9.17 -7.35
CA TRP A 173 -19.74 8.52 -7.59
C TRP A 173 -19.16 8.78 -8.99
N GLU A 174 -19.90 9.43 -9.89
CA GLU A 174 -19.41 9.79 -11.24
C GLU A 174 -18.11 10.60 -11.18
N LYS A 175 -17.95 11.43 -10.14
CA LYS A 175 -16.76 12.23 -9.88
C LYS A 175 -15.49 11.40 -9.60
N TYR A 176 -15.64 10.15 -9.16
CA TYR A 176 -14.55 9.22 -8.87
C TYR A 176 -14.25 8.24 -10.02
N SER A 177 -14.88 8.42 -11.18
CA SER A 177 -14.71 7.57 -12.37
C SER A 177 -13.24 7.32 -12.75
N LYS A 178 -12.38 8.34 -12.57
CA LYS A 178 -10.93 8.28 -12.86
C LYS A 178 -10.16 7.24 -12.03
N PHE A 179 -10.67 6.87 -10.85
CA PHE A 179 -9.97 6.00 -9.91
C PHE A 179 -10.47 4.56 -9.95
N ILE A 180 -11.37 4.21 -10.88
CA ILE A 180 -11.93 2.87 -10.96
C ILE A 180 -10.87 1.90 -11.50
N ILE A 181 -10.55 0.89 -10.69
CA ILE A 181 -9.58 -0.16 -10.97
C ILE A 181 -10.32 -1.52 -10.89
N PRO A 182 -9.88 -2.58 -11.61
CA PRO A 182 -10.45 -3.92 -11.45
C PRO A 182 -10.44 -4.40 -10.00
N LEU A 183 -11.45 -5.20 -9.62
CA LEU A 183 -11.58 -5.71 -8.25
C LEU A 183 -10.35 -6.49 -7.81
N GLU A 184 -9.81 -7.33 -8.70
CA GLU A 184 -8.63 -8.13 -8.45
C GLU A 184 -7.44 -7.28 -8.04
N GLU A 185 -7.16 -6.18 -8.74
CA GLU A 185 -6.05 -5.28 -8.40
C GLU A 185 -6.35 -4.43 -7.16
N ALA A 186 -7.58 -3.94 -7.04
CA ALA A 186 -8.01 -3.06 -5.95
C ALA A 186 -7.79 -3.69 -4.58
N GLU A 187 -8.00 -5.00 -4.45
CA GLU A 187 -7.84 -5.71 -3.18
C GLU A 187 -6.38 -5.83 -2.69
N TRP A 188 -5.39 -5.63 -3.55
CA TRP A 188 -3.96 -5.71 -3.18
C TRP A 188 -3.34 -4.34 -2.88
N ILE A 189 -4.09 -3.27 -3.10
CA ILE A 189 -3.64 -1.90 -2.87
C ILE A 189 -3.42 -1.64 -1.37
N GLY A 190 -2.30 -1.02 -1.02
CA GLY A 190 -2.01 -0.64 0.36
C GLY A 190 -1.68 -1.77 1.34
N LEU A 191 -1.57 -3.01 0.87
CA LEU A 191 -1.08 -4.11 1.70
C LEU A 191 0.43 -4.02 1.88
N THR A 192 0.88 -4.15 3.12
CA THR A 192 2.29 -4.38 3.43
C THR A 192 2.74 -5.73 2.89
N LEU A 193 4.05 -5.93 2.73
CA LEU A 193 4.57 -7.21 2.23
C LEU A 193 4.16 -8.38 3.14
N GLU A 194 4.14 -8.17 4.45
CA GLU A 194 3.71 -9.16 5.45
C GLU A 194 2.24 -9.53 5.28
N GLU A 195 1.37 -8.54 5.08
CA GLU A 195 -0.04 -8.79 4.83
C GLU A 195 -0.31 -9.43 3.48
N ALA A 196 0.43 -9.03 2.45
CA ALA A 196 0.29 -9.61 1.12
C ALA A 196 0.66 -11.09 1.15
N VAL A 197 1.76 -11.45 1.81
CA VAL A 197 2.15 -12.84 2.05
C VAL A 197 1.07 -13.58 2.84
N LYS A 198 0.58 -12.99 3.94
CA LYS A 198 -0.48 -13.60 4.76
C LYS A 198 -1.78 -13.80 3.97
N LYS A 199 -2.16 -12.82 3.14
CA LYS A 199 -3.33 -12.89 2.26
C LYS A 199 -3.17 -14.01 1.24
N GLN A 200 -2.00 -14.09 0.58
CA GLN A 200 -1.70 -15.14 -0.39
C GLN A 200 -1.75 -16.53 0.23
N MET A 201 -1.12 -16.72 1.39
CA MET A 201 -1.18 -17.99 2.14
C MET A 201 -2.62 -18.37 2.51
N LYS A 202 -3.44 -17.39 2.91
CA LYS A 202 -4.85 -17.62 3.23
C LYS A 202 -5.64 -18.08 2.00
N MET A 203 -5.43 -17.46 0.84
CA MET A 203 -6.09 -17.89 -0.41
C MET A 203 -5.66 -19.31 -0.80
N GLU A 204 -4.35 -19.60 -0.75
CA GLU A 204 -3.83 -20.95 -1.06
C GLU A 204 -4.40 -22.01 -0.10
N HIS A 205 -4.53 -21.66 1.18
CA HIS A 205 -5.13 -22.54 2.18
C HIS A 205 -6.63 -22.78 1.89
N GLU A 206 -7.39 -21.75 1.53
CA GLU A 206 -8.81 -21.86 1.16
C GLU A 206 -9.00 -22.70 -0.11
N ILE A 207 -8.15 -22.50 -1.12
CA ILE A 207 -8.12 -23.31 -2.35
C ILE A 207 -7.80 -24.77 -2.01
N SER A 208 -6.74 -25.02 -1.23
CA SER A 208 -6.38 -26.37 -0.80
C SER A 208 -7.53 -27.03 -0.05
N ARG A 209 -8.15 -26.30 0.88
CA ARG A 209 -9.26 -26.79 1.70
C ARG A 209 -10.50 -27.12 0.87
N SER A 210 -10.82 -26.34 -0.15
CA SER A 210 -11.93 -26.61 -1.06
C SER A 210 -11.65 -27.75 -2.03
N GLN A 211 -10.38 -27.96 -2.40
CA GLN A 211 -9.94 -29.09 -3.23
C GLN A 211 -9.86 -30.42 -2.47
N LEU A 212 -9.72 -30.40 -1.13
CA LEU A 212 -9.70 -31.60 -0.30
C LEU A 212 -11.03 -32.37 -0.41
N LYS A 213 -11.10 -33.28 -1.38
CA LYS A 213 -12.19 -34.24 -1.55
C LYS A 213 -11.80 -35.54 -0.83
N PRO A 214 -12.67 -36.11 0.04
CA PRO A 214 -12.39 -37.39 0.66
C PRO A 214 -12.07 -38.48 -0.36
N LEU A 215 -11.07 -39.32 -0.07
CA LEU A 215 -10.60 -40.37 -0.97
C LEU A 215 -11.70 -41.32 -1.45
N LYS A 216 -12.76 -41.52 -0.66
CA LYS A 216 -13.90 -42.36 -1.07
C LYS A 216 -14.48 -41.90 -2.40
N PHE A 217 -14.58 -40.59 -2.62
CA PHE A 217 -15.21 -40.07 -3.83
C PHE A 217 -14.29 -40.22 -5.04
N SER A 218 -12.97 -40.00 -4.87
CA SER A 218 -12.02 -40.21 -5.96
C SER A 218 -11.87 -41.69 -6.33
N LEU A 219 -11.93 -42.60 -5.35
CA LEU A 219 -11.97 -44.04 -5.59
C LEU A 219 -13.28 -44.48 -6.27
N ALA A 220 -14.42 -43.93 -5.85
CA ALA A 220 -15.71 -44.19 -6.49
C ALA A 220 -15.72 -43.73 -7.96
N GLU A 221 -15.17 -42.55 -8.26
CA GLU A 221 -15.01 -42.05 -9.63
C GLU A 221 -14.13 -42.98 -10.47
N LYS A 222 -12.97 -43.40 -9.95
CA LYS A 222 -12.09 -44.37 -10.62
C LYS A 222 -12.79 -45.71 -10.89
N LEU A 223 -13.59 -46.19 -9.94
CA LEU A 223 -14.35 -47.43 -10.10
C LEU A 223 -15.41 -47.27 -11.20
N ILE A 224 -16.17 -46.18 -11.20
CA ILE A 224 -17.15 -45.87 -12.25
C ILE A 224 -16.47 -45.79 -13.62
N ASP A 225 -15.32 -45.11 -13.72
CA ASP A 225 -14.54 -45.02 -14.96
C ASP A 225 -14.07 -46.40 -15.44
N SER A 226 -13.61 -47.27 -14.53
CA SER A 226 -13.20 -48.64 -14.86
C SER A 226 -14.35 -49.52 -15.35
N LEU A 227 -15.55 -49.32 -14.80
CA LEU A 227 -16.75 -50.04 -15.24
C LEU A 227 -17.28 -49.54 -16.58
N ARG A 228 -17.09 -48.25 -16.87
CA ARG A 228 -17.53 -47.62 -18.13
C ARG A 228 -16.61 -47.96 -19.30
N ASN A 229 -15.31 -48.08 -19.03
CA ASN A 229 -14.29 -48.51 -19.97
C ASN A 229 -13.69 -49.84 -19.50
N PRO A 230 -14.43 -50.97 -19.60
CA PRO A 230 -13.87 -52.26 -19.23
C PRO A 230 -12.69 -52.54 -20.15
N VAL A 231 -11.49 -52.63 -19.56
CA VAL A 231 -10.33 -53.18 -20.25
C VAL A 231 -10.72 -54.62 -20.61
N LYS A 232 -10.72 -54.96 -21.91
CA LYS A 232 -10.82 -56.36 -22.32
C LYS A 232 -9.54 -57.02 -21.84
N ASP A 233 -9.62 -57.70 -20.70
CA ASP A 233 -8.54 -58.58 -20.27
C ASP A 233 -8.35 -59.62 -21.38
N GLU A 234 -7.24 -59.51 -22.12
CA GLU A 234 -6.79 -60.56 -23.03
C GLU A 234 -6.51 -61.79 -22.18
N LYS A 235 -7.47 -62.71 -22.18
CA LYS A 235 -7.35 -64.03 -21.55
C LYS A 235 -6.28 -64.81 -22.31
N GLY A 236 -5.14 -65.06 -21.65
CA GLY A 236 -4.25 -66.17 -21.97
C GLY A 236 -4.87 -67.51 -21.60
#